data_AF-A0A354R7J6-F1
#
_entry.id   AF-A0A354R7J6-F1
#
_cell.length_a   1.000
_cell.length_b   1.000
_cell.length_c   1.000
_cell.angle_alpha   90.00
_cell.angle_beta   90.00
_cell.angle_gamma   90.00
#
_symmetry.space_group_name_H-M   'P 1'
#
loop_
_entity.id
_entity.type
_entity.pdbx_description
1 polymer ?
#
loop_
_entity_poly.entity_id
_entity_poly.type
_entity_poly.pdbx_seq_one_letter_code
_entity_poly.pdbx_strand_id
1 'polypeptide(L)'
;MVIGKTTKFVLTALLFTAIGAVGALLCEDLFRRGAGEERAQAPRAEAKTGVDEARDKTVRKKTAGNKRARRRSSTGARQEALGETFEEDALSGMDKACYEGLQKAIDDENYALVASLLDGARRSSSKEVRAKAVEALSWFGRAALSDLTLFMADPDEDIRQDACTAWASALSEVEDAQEKGQYASAALEILQDKNLSDSLIMEINDLPDAQQIDIVTRLIEGPNKTAGEVAREHYEFITGEEYESPEAAEQWLQENPED
;
A
#
# COMPACT_ATOMS: atom_id res chain seq x y z
N MET A 1 -48.19 -25.33 -1.67
CA MET A 1 -46.85 -25.87 -1.37
C MET A 1 -45.82 -24.91 -1.95
N VAL A 2 -45.41 -23.91 -1.16
CA VAL A 2 -44.44 -22.87 -1.57
C VAL A 2 -43.43 -22.76 -0.44
N ILE A 3 -42.40 -23.60 -0.49
CA ILE A 3 -41.20 -23.51 0.35
C ILE A 3 -40.05 -23.79 -0.62
N GLY A 4 -39.23 -22.79 -0.94
CA GLY A 4 -38.13 -23.02 -1.89
C GLY A 4 -37.31 -21.84 -2.37
N LYS A 5 -37.44 -20.63 -1.79
CA LYS A 5 -36.59 -19.48 -2.18
C LYS A 5 -35.81 -18.83 -1.05
N THR A 6 -36.18 -19.02 0.21
CA THR A 6 -35.50 -18.37 1.36
C THR A 6 -34.28 -19.13 1.85
N THR A 7 -34.16 -20.44 1.61
CA THR A 7 -33.05 -21.25 2.13
C THR A 7 -31.73 -21.04 1.41
N LYS A 8 -31.74 -20.54 0.15
CA LYS A 8 -30.51 -20.30 -0.61
C LYS A 8 -29.74 -19.05 -0.17
N PHE A 9 -30.43 -18.03 0.36
CA PHE A 9 -29.76 -16.80 0.79
C PHE A 9 -29.03 -16.93 2.14
N VAL A 10 -29.50 -17.81 3.02
CA VAL A 10 -28.87 -18.03 4.34
C VAL A 10 -27.58 -18.84 4.22
N LEU A 11 -27.49 -19.74 3.24
CA LEU A 11 -26.30 -20.58 3.05
C LEU A 11 -25.11 -19.79 2.47
N THR A 12 -25.35 -18.82 1.60
CA THR A 12 -24.29 -17.97 1.04
C THR A 12 -23.73 -17.00 2.08
N ALA A 13 -24.57 -16.47 2.98
CA ALA A 13 -24.13 -15.55 4.03
C ALA A 13 -23.23 -16.22 5.10
N LEU A 14 -23.43 -17.51 5.37
CA LEU A 14 -22.61 -18.29 6.30
C LEU A 14 -21.24 -18.69 5.72
N LEU A 15 -21.12 -18.79 4.39
CA LEU A 15 -19.83 -19.11 3.74
C LEU A 15 -18.85 -17.94 3.79
N PHE A 16 -19.34 -16.69 3.66
CA PHE A 16 -18.49 -15.49 3.71
C PHE A 16 -17.96 -15.18 5.11
N THR A 17 -18.70 -15.53 6.17
CA THR A 17 -18.23 -15.33 7.55
C THR A 17 -17.19 -16.37 7.97
N ALA A 18 -17.21 -17.57 7.38
CA ALA A 18 -16.20 -18.60 7.65
C ALA A 18 -14.84 -18.30 7.00
N ILE A 19 -14.80 -17.70 5.81
CA ILE A 19 -13.54 -17.34 5.11
C ILE A 19 -12.84 -16.16 5.81
N GLY A 20 -13.59 -15.16 6.28
CA GLY A 20 -13.02 -14.02 7.02
C GLY A 20 -12.34 -14.40 8.35
N ALA A 21 -12.83 -15.45 9.03
CA ALA A 21 -12.24 -15.90 10.29
C ALA A 21 -10.92 -16.67 10.11
N VAL A 22 -10.71 -17.34 8.97
CA VAL A 22 -9.47 -18.07 8.68
C VAL A 22 -8.35 -17.11 8.27
N GLY A 23 -8.67 -16.03 7.53
CA GLY A 23 -7.69 -15.01 7.14
C GLY A 23 -7.12 -14.22 8.33
N ALA A 24 -7.94 -13.93 9.34
CA ALA A 24 -7.49 -13.24 10.55
C ALA A 24 -6.57 -14.10 11.43
N LEU A 25 -6.80 -15.42 11.49
CA LEU A 25 -5.98 -16.35 12.28
C LEU A 25 -4.61 -16.64 11.63
N LEU A 26 -4.49 -16.55 10.30
CA LEU A 26 -3.20 -16.74 9.61
C LEU A 26 -2.30 -15.50 9.69
N CYS A 27 -2.85 -14.29 9.75
CA CYS A 27 -2.06 -13.06 9.88
C CYS A 27 -1.39 -12.91 11.26
N GLU A 28 -2.01 -13.43 12.33
CA GLU A 28 -1.48 -13.29 13.69
C GLU A 28 -0.32 -14.27 13.98
N ASP A 29 -0.29 -15.42 13.31
CA ASP A 29 0.76 -16.45 13.50
C ASP A 29 2.06 -16.13 12.73
N LEU A 30 1.95 -15.40 11.60
CA LEU A 30 3.11 -14.87 10.87
C LEU A 30 3.80 -13.73 11.64
N PHE A 31 3.05 -12.91 12.37
CA PHE A 31 3.61 -11.80 13.15
C PHE A 31 4.32 -12.25 14.44
N ARG A 32 3.90 -13.37 15.05
CA ARG A 32 4.54 -13.91 16.27
C ARG A 32 5.88 -14.60 16.02
N ARG A 33 6.13 -15.11 14.82
CA ARG A 33 7.38 -15.82 14.49
C ARG A 33 8.57 -14.91 14.18
N GLY A 34 8.36 -13.62 13.97
CA GLY A 34 9.44 -12.66 13.67
C GLY A 34 10.11 -12.00 14.89
N ALA A 35 9.61 -12.24 16.11
CA ALA A 35 10.08 -11.55 17.32
C ALA A 35 10.73 -12.53 18.30
N GLY A 36 11.86 -13.13 17.92
CA GLY A 36 12.64 -13.99 18.80
C GLY A 36 14.10 -14.05 18.38
N GLU A 37 14.97 -13.58 19.29
CA GLU A 37 16.42 -13.78 19.33
C GLU A 37 17.22 -12.97 18.30
N GLU A 38 18.00 -11.96 18.71
CA GLU A 38 19.40 -12.22 19.06
C GLU A 38 19.93 -11.23 20.11
N ARG A 39 20.23 -11.74 21.31
CA ARG A 39 21.13 -11.13 22.29
C ARG A 39 22.54 -11.64 21.99
N ALA A 40 23.42 -10.80 21.48
CA ALA A 40 24.86 -11.09 21.43
C ALA A 40 25.63 -10.09 22.30
N GLN A 41 26.29 -10.64 23.33
CA GLN A 41 27.25 -9.97 24.21
C GLN A 41 28.51 -9.60 23.42
N ALA A 42 29.03 -8.38 23.62
CA ALA A 42 30.38 -8.01 23.19
C ALA A 42 31.30 -7.86 24.42
N PRO A 43 32.55 -8.37 24.36
CA PRO A 43 33.47 -8.34 25.48
C PRO A 43 34.18 -6.99 25.64
N ARG A 44 34.51 -6.73 26.91
CA ARG A 44 35.25 -5.58 27.44
C ARG A 44 36.74 -5.69 27.05
N ALA A 45 37.30 -4.62 26.51
CA ALA A 45 38.75 -4.43 26.43
C ALA A 45 39.14 -3.04 26.96
N GLU A 46 40.16 -3.05 27.80
CA GLU A 46 40.66 -1.93 28.60
C GLU A 46 41.54 -0.96 27.79
N ALA A 47 41.75 0.20 28.40
CA ALA A 47 42.40 1.39 27.89
C ALA A 47 43.91 1.26 27.63
N LYS A 48 44.45 2.19 26.81
CA LYS A 48 45.58 3.06 27.20
C LYS A 48 45.85 4.21 26.21
N THR A 49 45.74 5.43 26.76
CA THR A 49 46.67 6.58 26.69
C THR A 49 47.28 7.04 25.35
N GLY A 50 47.08 8.33 25.04
CA GLY A 50 48.23 9.19 24.70
C GLY A 50 48.04 10.28 23.64
N VAL A 51 47.81 11.52 24.13
CA VAL A 51 48.42 12.80 23.69
C VAL A 51 47.98 13.46 22.36
N ASP A 52 47.28 14.58 22.55
CA ASP A 52 47.34 15.91 21.88
C ASP A 52 47.72 16.02 20.40
N GLU A 53 46.81 16.59 19.58
CA GLU A 53 47.07 17.90 18.95
C GLU A 53 45.81 18.55 18.37
N ALA A 54 45.72 19.86 18.55
CA ALA A 54 44.61 20.72 18.19
C ALA A 54 44.46 20.91 16.67
N ARG A 55 43.23 20.75 16.13
CA ARG A 55 42.78 21.59 15.01
C ARG A 55 41.27 21.54 14.78
N ASP A 56 40.72 22.74 14.61
CA ASP A 56 39.57 23.08 13.76
C ASP A 56 38.14 22.78 14.27
N LYS A 57 37.65 23.72 15.09
CA LYS A 57 36.24 23.89 15.42
C LYS A 57 35.55 24.72 14.33
N THR A 58 35.08 24.12 13.24
CA THR A 58 34.06 24.82 12.41
C THR A 58 33.16 23.99 11.50
N VAL A 59 32.88 22.70 11.72
CA VAL A 59 31.86 22.02 10.89
C VAL A 59 31.09 20.98 11.68
N ARG A 60 29.93 21.35 12.24
CA ARG A 60 28.75 20.47 12.42
C ARG A 60 27.62 21.18 13.15
N LYS A 61 26.70 21.77 12.38
CA LYS A 61 25.28 21.92 12.74
C LYS A 61 24.52 22.35 11.48
N LYS A 62 24.16 21.40 10.62
CA LYS A 62 23.15 21.56 9.54
C LYS A 62 22.92 20.23 8.81
N THR A 63 22.32 19.27 9.49
CA THR A 63 21.75 18.08 8.84
C THR A 63 20.59 17.54 9.69
N ALA A 64 19.56 18.36 9.84
CA ALA A 64 18.26 17.93 10.35
C ALA A 64 17.07 18.72 9.76
N GLY A 65 17.32 19.75 8.94
CA GLY A 65 16.27 20.63 8.42
C GLY A 65 15.79 20.34 6.99
N ASN A 66 16.39 19.38 6.28
CA ASN A 66 16.23 19.31 4.81
C ASN A 66 15.25 18.23 4.31
N LYS A 67 14.72 17.36 5.19
CA LYS A 67 13.65 16.41 4.82
C LYS A 67 12.24 17.03 4.87
N ARG A 68 12.03 18.05 5.72
CA ARG A 68 10.74 18.76 5.88
C ARG A 68 10.37 19.64 4.69
N ALA A 69 11.34 20.18 3.96
CA ALA A 69 11.09 21.13 2.88
C ALA A 69 10.68 20.48 1.55
N ARG A 70 10.87 19.16 1.39
CA ARG A 70 10.56 18.43 0.14
C ARG A 70 9.25 17.64 0.18
N ARG A 71 8.61 17.51 1.35
CA ARG A 71 7.33 16.82 1.57
C ARG A 71 6.18 17.80 1.85
N ARG A 72 6.13 18.93 1.14
CA ARG A 72 4.84 19.63 0.96
C ARG A 72 4.07 18.82 -0.06
N SER A 73 3.00 18.15 0.39
CA SER A 73 2.11 17.36 -0.46
C SER A 73 1.68 18.20 -1.67
N SER A 74 1.67 17.57 -2.85
CA SER A 74 1.12 18.17 -4.07
C SER A 74 -0.34 18.57 -3.91
N THR A 75 -1.08 17.96 -2.99
CA THR A 75 -2.49 18.22 -2.72
C THR A 75 -2.75 19.63 -2.19
N GLY A 76 -2.04 20.07 -1.14
CA GLY A 76 -2.21 21.43 -0.60
C GLY A 76 -1.76 22.52 -1.59
N ALA A 77 -0.71 22.24 -2.37
CA ALA A 77 -0.25 23.15 -3.41
C ALA A 77 -1.17 23.18 -4.65
N ARG A 78 -1.87 22.08 -4.96
CA ARG A 78 -2.84 21.97 -6.07
C ARG A 78 -4.18 22.64 -5.73
N GLN A 79 -4.66 22.51 -4.49
CA GLN A 79 -5.85 23.25 -4.01
C GLN A 79 -5.62 24.78 -4.02
N GLU A 80 -4.45 25.25 -3.54
CA GLU A 80 -4.10 26.67 -3.62
C GLU A 80 -3.98 27.19 -5.07
N ALA A 81 -3.51 26.35 -6.00
CA ALA A 81 -3.35 26.73 -7.41
C ALA A 81 -4.68 26.81 -8.20
N LEU A 82 -5.74 26.13 -7.74
CA LEU A 82 -7.06 26.13 -8.39
C LEU A 82 -8.03 27.18 -7.82
N GLY A 83 -7.63 27.93 -6.78
CA GLY A 83 -8.45 29.00 -6.21
C GLY A 83 -9.68 28.50 -5.43
N GLU A 84 -9.78 27.20 -5.16
CA GLU A 84 -10.77 26.64 -4.24
C GLU A 84 -10.24 26.78 -2.81
N THR A 85 -10.59 27.88 -2.16
CA THR A 85 -10.30 28.04 -0.72
C THR A 85 -11.21 27.10 0.06
N PHE A 86 -10.64 26.02 0.60
CA PHE A 86 -11.32 25.13 1.53
C PHE A 86 -11.75 25.92 2.77
N GLU A 87 -13.06 26.03 2.99
CA GLU A 87 -13.64 26.59 4.20
C GLU A 87 -13.88 25.44 5.19
N GLU A 88 -12.95 25.23 6.12
CA GLU A 88 -13.05 24.20 7.17
C GLU A 88 -14.35 24.31 7.99
N ASP A 89 -14.88 25.53 8.13
CA ASP A 89 -16.15 25.80 8.82
C ASP A 89 -17.40 25.34 8.05
N ALA A 90 -17.27 24.94 6.78
CA ALA A 90 -18.34 24.32 6.02
C ALA A 90 -18.55 22.83 6.39
N LEU A 91 -17.60 22.20 7.09
CA LEU A 91 -17.74 20.83 7.58
C LEU A 91 -18.70 20.80 8.78
N SER A 92 -19.64 19.86 8.76
CA SER A 92 -20.64 19.72 9.82
C SER A 92 -20.45 18.44 10.64
N GLY A 93 -20.73 18.53 11.94
CA GLY A 93 -20.86 17.37 12.82
C GLY A 93 -19.67 16.40 12.78
N MET A 94 -19.93 15.17 12.34
CA MET A 94 -18.95 14.07 12.35
C MET A 94 -17.81 14.28 11.34
N ASP A 95 -18.06 14.96 10.22
CA ASP A 95 -17.02 15.22 9.21
C ASP A 95 -15.96 16.19 9.74
N LYS A 96 -16.39 17.24 10.46
CA LYS A 96 -15.46 18.17 11.12
C LYS A 96 -14.60 17.46 12.16
N ALA A 97 -15.20 16.64 13.02
CA ALA A 97 -14.46 15.87 14.02
C ALA A 97 -13.46 14.87 13.40
N CYS A 98 -13.83 14.23 12.28
CA CYS A 98 -12.94 13.33 11.56
C CYS A 98 -11.76 14.11 10.94
N TYR A 99 -12.03 15.24 10.29
CA TYR A 99 -11.01 16.10 9.69
C TYR A 99 -10.02 16.61 10.75
N GLU A 100 -10.51 17.20 11.84
CA GLU A 100 -9.69 17.69 12.94
C GLU A 100 -8.88 16.54 13.60
N GLY A 101 -9.49 15.35 13.72
CA GLY A 101 -8.81 14.16 14.23
C GLY A 101 -7.65 13.71 13.33
N LEU A 102 -7.84 13.72 12.01
CA LEU A 102 -6.80 13.41 11.02
C LEU A 102 -5.70 14.47 11.04
N GLN A 103 -6.05 15.76 11.10
CA GLN A 103 -5.08 16.85 11.22
C GLN A 103 -4.23 16.68 12.49
N LYS A 104 -4.88 16.42 13.63
CA LYS A 104 -4.18 16.14 14.89
C LYS A 104 -3.25 14.93 14.78
N ALA A 105 -3.69 13.87 14.10
CA ALA A 105 -2.88 12.68 13.90
C ALA A 105 -1.63 12.95 13.06
N ILE A 106 -1.73 13.84 12.06
CA ILE A 106 -0.57 14.32 11.30
C ILE A 106 0.38 15.10 12.22
N ASP A 107 -0.14 16.08 12.97
CA ASP A 107 0.68 16.94 13.83
C ASP A 107 1.42 16.16 14.93
N ASP A 108 0.77 15.11 15.46
CA ASP A 108 1.31 14.23 16.49
C ASP A 108 2.11 13.04 15.90
N GLU A 109 2.23 12.92 14.58
CA GLU A 109 2.83 11.77 13.88
C GLU A 109 2.25 10.42 14.36
N ASN A 110 0.93 10.37 14.58
CA ASN A 110 0.23 9.24 15.20
C ASN A 110 -0.56 8.40 14.18
N TYR A 111 0.12 7.42 13.59
CA TYR A 111 -0.49 6.50 12.63
C TYR A 111 -1.68 5.71 13.22
N ALA A 112 -1.61 5.28 14.49
CA ALA A 112 -2.69 4.53 15.11
C ALA A 112 -4.00 5.34 15.18
N LEU A 113 -3.89 6.66 15.40
CA LEU A 113 -5.05 7.55 15.35
C LEU A 113 -5.57 7.68 13.91
N VAL A 114 -4.70 7.82 12.91
CA VAL A 114 -5.12 7.81 11.49
C VAL A 114 -5.90 6.54 11.18
N ALA A 115 -5.32 5.36 11.47
CA ALA A 115 -5.94 4.06 11.22
C ALA A 115 -7.34 3.95 11.86
N SER A 116 -7.51 4.45 13.08
CA SER A 116 -8.82 4.43 13.77
C SER A 116 -9.89 5.31 13.12
N LEU A 117 -9.50 6.31 12.31
CA LEU A 117 -10.40 7.26 11.67
C LEU A 117 -10.75 6.89 10.22
N LEU A 118 -10.00 5.97 9.59
CA LEU A 118 -10.11 5.67 8.15
C LEU A 118 -11.50 5.17 7.74
N ASP A 119 -12.14 4.33 8.54
CA ASP A 119 -13.46 3.81 8.22
C ASP A 119 -14.55 4.90 8.25
N GLY A 120 -14.37 5.90 9.13
CA GLY A 120 -15.18 7.12 9.13
C GLY A 120 -14.90 7.98 7.90
N ALA A 121 -13.62 8.24 7.63
CA ALA A 121 -13.20 9.09 6.52
C ALA A 121 -13.68 8.53 5.18
N ARG A 122 -13.43 7.24 4.89
CA ARG A 122 -13.79 6.57 3.64
C ARG A 122 -15.29 6.63 3.32
N ARG A 123 -16.15 6.62 4.35
CA ARG A 123 -17.61 6.72 4.19
C ARG A 123 -18.13 8.17 4.18
N SER A 124 -17.28 9.14 4.46
CA SER A 124 -17.69 10.54 4.44
C SER A 124 -18.08 10.96 3.02
N SER A 125 -19.22 11.65 2.90
CA SER A 125 -19.59 12.30 1.65
C SER A 125 -18.67 13.48 1.33
N SER A 126 -17.97 14.03 2.33
CA SER A 126 -17.04 15.14 2.14
C SER A 126 -15.76 14.69 1.44
N LYS A 127 -15.51 15.25 0.25
CA LYS A 127 -14.22 15.10 -0.47
C LYS A 127 -13.05 15.49 0.42
N GLU A 128 -13.21 16.57 1.19
CA GLU A 128 -12.14 17.14 2.01
C GLU A 128 -11.70 16.19 3.13
N VAL A 129 -12.65 15.46 3.75
CA VAL A 129 -12.31 14.45 4.77
C VAL A 129 -11.56 13.28 4.14
N ARG A 130 -11.99 12.81 2.97
CA ARG A 130 -11.33 11.71 2.26
C ARG A 130 -9.94 12.10 1.76
N ALA A 131 -9.80 13.31 1.19
CA ALA A 131 -8.51 13.88 0.79
C ALA A 131 -7.58 14.04 2.00
N LYS A 132 -8.10 14.50 3.16
CA LYS A 132 -7.32 14.60 4.39
C LYS A 132 -6.81 13.26 4.89
N ALA A 133 -7.58 12.19 4.73
CA ALA A 133 -7.15 10.85 5.10
C ALA A 133 -5.99 10.37 4.21
N VAL A 134 -6.07 10.60 2.89
CA VAL A 134 -4.96 10.31 1.96
C VAL A 134 -3.72 11.13 2.29
N GLU A 135 -3.88 12.42 2.57
CA GLU A 135 -2.79 13.28 3.02
C GLU A 135 -2.15 12.70 4.28
N ALA A 136 -2.95 12.37 5.31
CA ALA A 136 -2.46 11.82 6.55
C ALA A 136 -1.66 10.54 6.33
N LEU A 137 -2.19 9.59 5.56
CA LEU A 137 -1.53 8.33 5.22
C LEU A 137 -0.20 8.55 4.49
N SER A 138 -0.12 9.53 3.59
CA SER A 138 1.10 9.83 2.83
C SER A 138 2.31 10.20 3.71
N TRP A 139 2.08 10.70 4.93
CA TRP A 139 3.16 11.02 5.87
C TRP A 139 3.85 9.78 6.44
N PHE A 140 3.16 8.64 6.47
CA PHE A 140 3.61 7.42 7.12
C PHE A 140 4.30 6.43 6.17
N GLY A 141 4.35 6.72 4.86
CA GLY A 141 5.13 5.95 3.88
C GLY A 141 4.74 4.47 3.86
N ARG A 142 5.74 3.57 3.86
CA ARG A 142 5.55 2.11 3.83
C ARG A 142 4.52 1.60 4.84
N ALA A 143 4.46 2.17 6.06
CA ALA A 143 3.52 1.72 7.09
C ALA A 143 2.05 1.88 6.69
N ALA A 144 1.74 2.82 5.77
CA ALA A 144 0.39 3.13 5.33
C ALA A 144 0.00 2.45 4.00
N LEU A 145 0.86 1.60 3.41
CA LEU A 145 0.60 1.00 2.08
C LEU A 145 -0.75 0.29 2.00
N SER A 146 -1.07 -0.57 2.98
CA SER A 146 -2.32 -1.31 3.02
C SER A 146 -3.55 -0.43 3.28
N ASP A 147 -3.38 0.73 3.88
CA ASP A 147 -4.49 1.66 4.13
C ASP A 147 -4.73 2.59 2.94
N LEU A 148 -3.68 2.95 2.21
CA LEU A 148 -3.77 3.77 0.99
C LEU A 148 -4.57 3.08 -0.11
N THR A 149 -4.55 1.74 -0.19
CA THR A 149 -5.35 0.97 -1.15
C THR A 149 -6.85 1.20 -1.00
N LEU A 150 -7.32 1.60 0.19
CA LEU A 150 -8.73 1.90 0.45
C LEU A 150 -9.25 3.11 -0.35
N PHE A 151 -8.35 4.00 -0.78
CA PHE A 151 -8.68 5.24 -1.50
C PHE A 151 -8.30 5.21 -2.98
N MET A 152 -7.57 4.20 -3.45
CA MET A 152 -7.19 4.04 -4.87
C MET A 152 -8.40 3.79 -5.79
N ALA A 153 -9.55 3.42 -5.23
CA ALA A 153 -10.84 3.26 -5.92
C ALA A 153 -11.90 4.27 -5.44
N ASP A 154 -11.50 5.41 -4.85
CA ASP A 154 -12.44 6.49 -4.46
C ASP A 154 -13.29 6.93 -5.66
N PRO A 155 -14.56 7.31 -5.51
CA PRO A 155 -15.34 7.86 -6.63
C PRO A 155 -14.80 9.19 -7.19
N ASP A 156 -14.11 9.99 -6.38
CA ASP A 156 -13.48 11.25 -6.82
C ASP A 156 -12.11 11.00 -7.46
N GLU A 157 -11.89 11.57 -8.65
CA GLU A 157 -10.67 11.34 -9.42
C GLU A 157 -9.42 11.92 -8.77
N ASP A 158 -9.50 13.11 -8.15
CA ASP A 158 -8.34 13.72 -7.51
C ASP A 158 -7.90 12.88 -6.31
N ILE A 159 -8.86 12.39 -5.50
CA ILE A 159 -8.56 11.50 -4.37
C ILE A 159 -7.90 10.21 -4.85
N ARG A 160 -8.41 9.59 -5.93
CA ARG A 160 -7.78 8.39 -6.51
C ARG A 160 -6.35 8.67 -6.93
N GLN A 161 -6.12 9.75 -7.67
CA GLN A 161 -4.79 10.13 -8.17
C GLN A 161 -3.81 10.40 -7.03
N ASP A 162 -4.25 11.11 -6.00
CA ASP A 162 -3.43 11.40 -4.82
C ASP A 162 -3.12 10.12 -4.03
N ALA A 163 -4.11 9.23 -3.86
CA ALA A 163 -3.90 7.94 -3.20
C ALA A 163 -2.93 7.06 -3.97
N CYS A 164 -3.08 6.98 -5.29
CA CYS A 164 -2.19 6.25 -6.19
C CYS A 164 -0.75 6.80 -6.14
N THR A 165 -0.59 8.12 -6.13
CA THR A 165 0.71 8.78 -6.03
C THR A 165 1.37 8.52 -4.67
N ALA A 166 0.62 8.68 -3.58
CA ALA A 166 1.11 8.39 -2.24
C ALA A 166 1.48 6.91 -2.06
N TRP A 167 0.66 6.01 -2.61
CA TRP A 167 0.90 4.57 -2.58
C TRP A 167 2.17 4.19 -3.35
N ALA A 168 2.34 4.70 -4.58
CA ALA A 168 3.54 4.44 -5.37
C ALA A 168 4.80 5.00 -4.70
N SER A 169 4.71 6.19 -4.10
CA SER A 169 5.81 6.76 -3.30
C SER A 169 6.15 5.87 -2.09
N ALA A 170 5.15 5.35 -1.39
CA ALA A 170 5.35 4.45 -0.25
C ALA A 170 5.94 3.10 -0.69
N LEU A 171 5.51 2.57 -1.85
CA LEU A 171 6.03 1.32 -2.41
C LEU A 171 7.51 1.46 -2.77
N SER A 172 7.93 2.63 -3.26
CA SER A 172 9.34 2.89 -3.58
C SER A 172 10.27 2.82 -2.36
N GLU A 173 9.75 2.87 -1.13
CA GLU A 173 10.49 2.68 0.11
C GLU A 173 10.64 1.19 0.50
N VAL A 174 9.97 0.27 -0.22
CA VAL A 174 10.10 -1.19 -0.05
C VAL A 174 11.26 -1.69 -0.90
N GLU A 175 12.32 -2.17 -0.23
CA GLU A 175 13.55 -2.65 -0.89
C GLU A 175 13.49 -4.14 -1.23
N ASP A 176 12.75 -4.93 -0.46
CA ASP A 176 12.63 -6.37 -0.66
C ASP A 176 11.70 -6.67 -1.84
N ALA A 177 12.21 -7.34 -2.87
CA ALA A 177 11.46 -7.64 -4.09
C ALA A 177 10.23 -8.50 -3.81
N GLN A 178 10.34 -9.48 -2.91
CA GLN A 178 9.25 -10.38 -2.56
C GLN A 178 8.09 -9.60 -1.91
N GLU A 179 8.39 -8.76 -0.93
CA GLU A 179 7.41 -7.89 -0.28
C GLU A 179 6.83 -6.86 -1.25
N LYS A 180 7.66 -6.25 -2.09
CA LYS A 180 7.23 -5.26 -3.07
C LYS A 180 6.27 -5.85 -4.09
N GLY A 181 6.56 -7.05 -4.60
CA GLY A 181 5.70 -7.80 -5.50
C GLY A 181 4.37 -8.23 -4.87
N GLN A 182 4.36 -8.56 -3.56
CA GLN A 182 3.12 -8.80 -2.82
C GLN A 182 2.23 -7.55 -2.75
N TYR A 183 2.81 -6.38 -2.47
CA TYR A 183 2.06 -5.13 -2.48
C TYR A 183 1.55 -4.77 -3.89
N ALA A 184 2.41 -4.89 -4.91
CA ALA A 184 2.07 -4.59 -6.29
C ALA A 184 0.93 -5.50 -6.81
N SER A 185 1.04 -6.81 -6.60
CA SER A 185 0.00 -7.77 -7.01
C SER A 185 -1.34 -7.51 -6.33
N ALA A 186 -1.35 -7.25 -5.02
CA ALA A 186 -2.57 -6.92 -4.29
C ALA A 186 -3.21 -5.60 -4.78
N ALA A 187 -2.40 -4.59 -5.11
CA ALA A 187 -2.90 -3.33 -5.66
C ALA A 187 -3.48 -3.50 -7.07
N LEU A 188 -2.85 -4.31 -7.92
CA LEU A 188 -3.34 -4.61 -9.28
C LEU A 188 -4.72 -5.28 -9.26
N GLU A 189 -5.07 -6.06 -8.24
CA GLU A 189 -6.40 -6.68 -8.14
C GLU A 189 -7.55 -5.66 -8.01
N ILE A 190 -7.28 -4.44 -7.54
CA ILE A 190 -8.30 -3.41 -7.29
C ILE A 190 -8.19 -2.17 -8.19
N LEU A 191 -6.98 -1.88 -8.69
CA LEU A 191 -6.67 -0.64 -9.37
C LEU A 191 -7.35 -0.55 -10.75
N GLN A 192 -7.98 0.58 -11.04
CA GLN A 192 -8.66 0.82 -12.34
C GLN A 192 -7.83 1.73 -13.28
N ASP A 193 -6.73 2.30 -12.80
CA ASP A 193 -5.84 3.14 -13.61
C ASP A 193 -4.87 2.25 -14.41
N LYS A 194 -5.00 2.26 -15.74
CA LYS A 194 -4.13 1.46 -16.61
C LYS A 194 -2.66 1.90 -16.54
N ASN A 195 -2.37 3.20 -16.51
CA ASN A 195 -0.98 3.69 -16.54
C ASN A 195 -0.24 3.28 -15.27
N LEU A 196 -0.91 3.37 -14.12
CA LEU A 196 -0.34 2.88 -12.87
C LEU A 196 -0.27 1.35 -12.88
N SER A 197 -1.25 0.64 -13.44
CA SER A 197 -1.18 -0.83 -13.58
C SER A 197 0.04 -1.26 -14.42
N ASP A 198 0.29 -0.60 -15.55
CA ASP A 198 1.46 -0.81 -16.41
C ASP A 198 2.77 -0.56 -15.65
N SER A 199 2.77 0.39 -14.71
CA SER A 199 3.94 0.66 -13.87
C SER A 199 4.11 -0.38 -12.76
N LEU A 200 3.01 -0.82 -12.12
CA LEU A 200 3.05 -1.76 -11.00
C LEU A 200 3.35 -3.19 -11.44
N ILE A 201 2.93 -3.60 -12.63
CA ILE A 201 3.28 -4.93 -13.14
C ILE A 201 4.81 -5.06 -13.32
N MET A 202 5.53 -3.97 -13.54
CA MET A 202 6.99 -4.02 -13.63
C MET A 202 7.68 -4.28 -12.29
N GLU A 203 6.97 -4.07 -11.17
CA GLU A 203 7.51 -4.30 -9.82
C GLU A 203 7.54 -5.80 -9.45
N ILE A 204 6.95 -6.68 -10.26
CA ILE A 204 7.06 -8.14 -10.07
C ILE A 204 8.21 -8.77 -10.87
N ASN A 205 8.91 -8.01 -11.72
CA ASN A 205 9.99 -8.54 -12.58
C ASN A 205 11.18 -9.15 -11.81
N ASP A 206 11.38 -8.70 -10.57
CA ASP A 206 12.47 -9.20 -9.71
C ASP A 206 12.06 -10.46 -8.94
N LEU A 207 10.82 -10.95 -9.10
CA LEU A 207 10.38 -12.22 -8.55
C LEU A 207 10.84 -13.38 -9.44
N PRO A 208 10.91 -14.61 -8.93
CA PRO A 208 11.08 -15.79 -9.77
C PRO A 208 9.93 -15.93 -10.77
N ASP A 209 10.22 -16.33 -12.01
CA ASP A 209 9.27 -16.52 -13.11
C ASP A 209 8.06 -17.35 -12.67
N ALA A 210 8.25 -18.41 -11.88
CA ALA A 210 7.14 -19.21 -11.36
C ALA A 210 6.14 -18.39 -10.53
N GLN A 211 6.64 -17.43 -9.75
CA GLN A 211 5.78 -16.52 -9.00
C GLN A 211 5.16 -15.44 -9.89
N GLN A 212 5.92 -14.92 -10.86
CA GLN A 212 5.39 -13.94 -11.81
C GLN A 212 4.23 -14.53 -12.61
N ILE A 213 4.40 -15.76 -13.13
CA ILE A 213 3.38 -16.51 -13.87
C ILE A 213 2.13 -16.75 -13.02
N ASP A 214 2.26 -17.20 -11.76
CA ASP A 214 1.11 -17.32 -10.85
C ASP A 214 0.34 -16.00 -10.69
N ILE A 215 1.06 -14.90 -10.47
CA ILE A 215 0.47 -13.57 -10.30
C ILE A 215 -0.27 -13.15 -11.57
N VAL A 216 0.37 -13.18 -12.73
CA VAL A 216 -0.27 -12.73 -13.98
C VAL A 216 -1.45 -13.60 -14.36
N THR A 217 -1.36 -14.93 -14.24
CA THR A 217 -2.48 -15.84 -14.52
C THR A 217 -3.68 -15.52 -13.63
N ARG A 218 -3.46 -15.32 -12.32
CA ARG A 218 -4.53 -14.91 -11.40
C ARG A 218 -5.15 -13.55 -11.76
N LEU A 219 -4.35 -12.58 -12.19
CA LEU A 219 -4.85 -11.28 -12.62
C LEU A 219 -5.66 -11.37 -13.93
N ILE A 220 -5.21 -12.19 -14.89
CA ILE A 220 -5.88 -12.43 -16.17
C ILE A 220 -7.27 -13.05 -15.96
N GLU A 221 -7.36 -14.06 -15.10
CA GLU A 221 -8.61 -14.74 -14.74
C GLU A 221 -9.47 -13.93 -13.76
N GLY A 222 -8.89 -12.87 -13.20
CA GLY A 222 -9.52 -12.01 -12.22
C GLY A 222 -10.70 -11.17 -12.74
N PRO A 223 -11.45 -10.56 -11.81
CA PRO A 223 -12.56 -9.68 -12.15
C PRO A 223 -12.08 -8.32 -12.72
N ASN A 224 -10.87 -7.89 -12.39
CA ASN A 224 -10.32 -6.61 -12.82
C ASN A 224 -9.78 -6.71 -14.27
N LYS A 225 -10.55 -6.19 -15.23
CA LYS A 225 -10.21 -6.30 -16.65
C LYS A 225 -9.01 -5.46 -17.06
N THR A 226 -8.82 -4.30 -16.45
CA THR A 226 -7.62 -3.48 -16.68
C THR A 226 -6.37 -4.23 -16.25
N ALA A 227 -6.37 -4.80 -15.04
CA ALA A 227 -5.24 -5.61 -14.58
C ALA A 227 -5.03 -6.87 -15.43
N GLY A 228 -6.11 -7.53 -15.86
CA GLY A 228 -6.03 -8.70 -16.73
C GLY A 228 -5.47 -8.42 -18.12
N GLU A 229 -5.72 -7.23 -18.70
CA GLU A 229 -5.10 -6.81 -19.96
C GLU A 229 -3.59 -6.61 -19.80
N VAL A 230 -3.19 -5.84 -18.78
CA VAL A 230 -1.76 -5.59 -18.46
C VAL A 230 -1.03 -6.90 -18.15
N ALA A 231 -1.67 -7.80 -17.40
CA ALA A 231 -1.12 -9.10 -17.06
C ALA A 231 -0.96 -10.03 -18.27
N ARG A 232 -1.82 -9.94 -19.31
CA ARG A 232 -1.60 -10.69 -20.57
C ARG A 232 -0.36 -10.20 -21.31
N GLU A 233 -0.21 -8.89 -21.44
CA GLU A 233 0.98 -8.29 -22.07
C GLU A 233 2.26 -8.70 -21.32
N HIS A 234 2.18 -8.75 -19.99
CA HIS A 234 3.30 -9.17 -19.16
C HIS A 234 3.58 -10.68 -19.23
N TYR A 235 2.54 -11.51 -19.31
CA TYR A 235 2.69 -12.95 -19.54
C TYR A 235 3.42 -13.22 -20.86
N GLU A 236 3.00 -12.57 -21.95
CA GLU A 236 3.65 -12.67 -23.27
C GLU A 236 5.11 -12.21 -23.23
N PHE A 237 5.42 -11.20 -22.41
CA PHE A 237 6.78 -10.74 -22.20
C PHE A 237 7.67 -11.79 -21.51
N ILE A 238 7.14 -12.49 -20.49
CA ILE A 238 7.88 -13.53 -19.76
C ILE A 238 8.06 -14.78 -20.62
N THR A 239 6.97 -15.27 -21.22
CA THR A 239 6.93 -16.58 -21.88
C THR A 239 7.33 -16.54 -23.35
N GLY A 240 7.15 -15.39 -24.02
CA GLY A 240 7.22 -15.27 -25.48
C GLY A 240 6.00 -15.85 -26.21
N GLU A 241 4.96 -16.24 -25.48
CA GLU A 241 3.76 -16.92 -25.99
C GLU A 241 2.48 -16.18 -25.58
N GLU A 242 1.46 -16.19 -26.46
CA GLU A 242 0.15 -15.64 -26.15
C GLU A 242 -0.52 -16.45 -25.02
N TYR A 243 -1.17 -15.77 -24.08
CA TYR A 243 -1.89 -16.45 -23.01
C TYR A 243 -3.15 -17.14 -23.55
N GLU A 244 -3.19 -18.47 -23.49
CA GLU A 244 -4.36 -19.26 -23.90
C GLU A 244 -5.25 -19.68 -22.73
N SER A 245 -4.66 -20.17 -21.63
CA SER A 245 -5.38 -20.73 -20.49
C SER A 245 -4.45 -20.91 -19.26
N PRO A 246 -5.01 -21.09 -18.05
CA PRO A 246 -4.22 -21.44 -16.87
C PRO A 246 -3.42 -22.74 -17.05
N GLU A 247 -3.98 -23.73 -17.75
CA GLU A 247 -3.30 -25.00 -18.01
C GLU A 247 -2.08 -24.84 -18.92
N ALA A 248 -2.15 -23.93 -19.91
CA ALA A 248 -1.01 -23.61 -20.76
C ALA A 248 0.13 -22.94 -19.96
N ALA A 249 -0.21 -22.04 -19.03
CA ALA A 249 0.76 -21.42 -18.14
C ALA A 249 1.44 -22.46 -17.22
N GLU A 250 0.68 -23.42 -16.67
CA GLU A 250 1.24 -24.50 -15.87
C GLU A 250 2.16 -25.40 -16.69
N GLN A 251 1.79 -25.72 -17.93
CA GLN A 251 2.64 -26.48 -18.84
C GLN A 251 3.96 -25.75 -19.12
N TRP A 252 3.91 -24.44 -19.37
CA TRP A 252 5.12 -23.64 -19.60
C TRP A 252 6.09 -23.71 -18.42
N LEU A 253 5.58 -23.66 -17.18
CA LEU A 253 6.40 -23.80 -15.96
C LEU A 253 7.06 -25.18 -15.83
N GLN A 254 6.38 -26.24 -16.29
CA GLN A 254 6.95 -27.60 -16.29
C GLN A 254 8.06 -27.76 -17.33
N GLU A 255 7.94 -27.07 -18.47
CA GLU A 255 8.91 -27.08 -19.56
C GLU A 255 10.11 -26.15 -19.31
N ASN A 256 9.93 -25.13 -18.48
CA ASN A 256 10.92 -24.11 -18.13
C ASN A 256 11.16 -24.04 -16.61
N PRO A 257 11.73 -25.08 -15.97
CA PRO A 257 12.02 -25.05 -14.54
C PRO A 257 13.11 -24.02 -14.22
N GLU A 258 12.94 -23.29 -13.11
CA GLU A 258 13.97 -22.41 -12.58
C GLU A 258 15.19 -23.22 -12.09
N ASP A 259 16.40 -22.74 -12.42
CA ASP A 259 17.70 -23.32 -12.02
C ASP A 259 18.05 -23.09 -10.54
#